data_AF-A0A5N8ZDS9-F1
#
_entry.id   AF-A0A5N8ZDS9-F1
#
_cell.length_a   1.000
_cell.length_b   1.000
_cell.length_c   1.000
_cell.angle_alpha   90.00
_cell.angle_beta   90.00
_cell.angle_gamma   90.00
#
_symmetry.space_group_name_H-M   'P 1'
#
loop_
_entity.id
_entity.type
_entity.pdbx_description
1 polymer ?
#
loop_
_entity_poly.entity_id
_entity_poly.type
_entity_poly.pdbx_seq_one_letter_code
_entity_poly.pdbx_strand_id
1 'polypeptide(L)'
;MNQSFDSQEQLKAKLKGISDDFFDLNSTNQKNLSKFSVDERNAKRKSPEKIEGLYRNAFQIDRDRIIHTNSFRRLKHKSQVFVAPKGDHYTTRLTHVIEVSQIGRTIARALNLNEDLVEAASLGHDLGHTPFGHIGESALNNILSDGFHHSIHSVKIIESLEKNGKGLNLTDYVIEAIRRHSKKQGEFLTKNAVLGMSLEAQIVRISDALAYLSHDIEDAKRSGFLNHKN
;
A
#
# COMPACT_ATOMS: atom_id res chain seq x y z
N MET A 1 24.92 -36.68 30.24
CA MET A 1 23.65 -36.19 29.64
C MET A 1 23.96 -35.76 28.22
N ASN A 2 23.80 -36.66 27.24
CA ASN A 2 23.96 -36.32 25.83
C ASN A 2 22.61 -35.81 25.32
N GLN A 3 22.51 -34.50 25.07
CA GLN A 3 21.46 -34.00 24.19
C GLN A 3 21.78 -34.52 22.78
N SER A 4 20.95 -35.44 22.27
CA SER A 4 21.06 -35.85 20.87
C SER A 4 20.73 -34.63 20.01
N PHE A 5 21.72 -34.12 19.29
CA PHE A 5 21.46 -33.19 18.21
C PHE A 5 20.59 -33.91 17.19
N ASP A 6 19.41 -33.36 16.87
CA ASP A 6 18.57 -33.86 15.77
C ASP A 6 19.46 -34.01 14.53
N SER A 7 19.43 -35.18 13.91
CA SER A 7 20.08 -35.38 12.61
C SER A 7 19.55 -34.34 11.62
N GLN A 8 20.36 -33.94 10.62
CA GLN A 8 19.92 -32.96 9.63
C GLN A 8 18.61 -33.35 8.94
N GLU A 9 18.31 -34.65 8.81
CA GLU A 9 17.04 -35.14 8.29
C GLU A 9 15.86 -34.93 9.25
N GLN A 10 16.04 -35.18 10.55
CA GLN A 10 15.02 -34.88 11.58
C GLN A 10 14.71 -33.39 11.64
N LEU A 11 15.74 -32.53 11.56
CA LEU A 11 15.55 -31.08 11.52
C LEU A 11 14.81 -30.64 10.25
N LYS A 12 15.17 -31.19 9.08
CA LYS A 12 14.45 -30.92 7.81
C LYS A 12 12.99 -31.36 7.86
N ALA A 13 12.71 -32.54 8.41
CA ALA A 13 11.35 -33.04 8.55
C ALA A 13 10.51 -32.16 9.50
N LYS A 14 11.09 -31.76 10.63
CA LYS A 14 10.44 -30.86 11.60
C LYS A 14 10.17 -29.47 11.02
N LEU A 15 11.14 -28.89 10.32
CA LEU A 15 10.97 -27.61 9.63
C LEU A 15 9.91 -27.70 8.53
N LYS A 16 9.87 -28.81 7.78
CA LYS A 16 8.85 -29.04 6.77
C LYS A 16 7.45 -29.11 7.39
N GLY A 17 7.28 -29.85 8.49
CA GLY A 17 6.00 -29.89 9.22
C GLY A 17 5.52 -28.51 9.68
N ILE A 18 6.40 -27.72 10.31
CA ILE A 18 6.08 -26.34 10.71
C ILE A 18 5.69 -25.48 9.50
N SER A 19 6.35 -25.68 8.38
CA SER A 19 6.13 -24.92 7.16
C SER A 19 4.81 -25.26 6.46
N ASP A 20 4.46 -26.55 6.44
CA ASP A 20 3.20 -27.05 5.88
C ASP A 20 2.02 -26.59 6.76
N ASP A 21 2.16 -26.66 8.09
CA ASP A 21 1.18 -26.13 9.05
C ASP A 21 0.93 -24.63 8.86
N PHE A 22 1.99 -23.85 8.60
CA PHE A 22 1.87 -22.41 8.35
C PHE A 22 1.09 -22.10 7.07
N PHE A 23 1.28 -22.88 6.00
CA PHE A 23 0.55 -22.69 4.75
C PHE A 23 -0.95 -22.95 4.92
N ASP A 24 -1.29 -24.02 5.64
CA ASP A 24 -2.67 -24.36 5.97
C ASP A 24 -3.30 -23.30 6.89
N LEU A 25 -2.55 -22.76 7.85
CA LEU A 25 -3.00 -21.66 8.72
C LEU A 25 -3.24 -20.37 7.94
N ASN A 26 -2.35 -19.98 7.02
CA ASN A 26 -2.50 -18.77 6.22
C ASN A 26 -3.75 -18.88 5.31
N SER A 27 -3.92 -20.03 4.66
CA SER A 27 -5.07 -20.33 3.81
C SER A 27 -6.38 -20.45 4.61
N THR A 28 -6.33 -20.93 5.85
CA THR A 28 -7.49 -21.06 6.74
C THR A 28 -7.90 -19.72 7.35
N ASN A 29 -6.93 -18.86 7.69
CA ASN A 29 -7.20 -17.51 8.16
C ASN A 29 -7.94 -16.67 7.10
N GLN A 30 -7.61 -16.85 5.81
CA GLN A 30 -8.35 -16.22 4.71
C GLN A 30 -9.81 -16.71 4.61
N LYS A 31 -10.09 -17.99 4.93
CA LYS A 31 -11.47 -18.52 4.95
C LYS A 31 -12.33 -17.96 6.09
N ASN A 32 -11.70 -17.42 7.14
CA ASN A 32 -12.38 -16.87 8.31
C ASN A 32 -12.62 -15.35 8.20
N LEU A 33 -12.21 -14.72 7.10
CA LEU A 33 -12.52 -13.32 6.84
C LEU A 33 -14.01 -13.13 6.55
N SER A 34 -14.46 -11.88 6.69
CA SER A 34 -15.82 -11.48 6.35
C SER A 34 -16.18 -11.87 4.92
N LYS A 35 -17.44 -12.23 4.68
CA LYS A 35 -17.95 -12.51 3.32
C LYS A 35 -17.81 -11.34 2.33
N PHE A 36 -17.59 -10.13 2.86
CA PHE A 36 -17.35 -8.92 2.08
C PHE A 36 -15.86 -8.66 1.82
N SER A 37 -14.98 -9.45 2.43
CA SER A 37 -13.53 -9.38 2.23
C SER A 37 -13.16 -9.87 0.85
N VAL A 38 -12.14 -9.26 0.26
CA VAL A 38 -11.51 -9.81 -0.93
C VAL A 38 -10.76 -11.09 -0.54
N ASP A 39 -11.07 -12.14 -1.27
CA ASP A 39 -10.38 -13.42 -1.21
C ASP A 39 -9.21 -13.41 -2.19
N GLU A 40 -8.00 -13.69 -1.69
CA GLU A 40 -6.81 -13.72 -2.52
C GLU A 40 -6.89 -14.71 -3.69
N ARG A 41 -7.70 -15.77 -3.56
CA ARG A 41 -7.87 -16.79 -4.61
C ARG A 41 -8.59 -16.25 -5.84
N ASN A 42 -9.34 -15.16 -5.66
CA ASN A 42 -10.01 -14.46 -6.75
C ASN A 42 -9.10 -13.40 -7.40
N ALA A 43 -7.94 -13.09 -6.80
CA ALA A 43 -7.02 -12.08 -7.30
C ALA A 43 -6.29 -12.58 -8.54
N LYS A 44 -6.18 -11.72 -9.56
CA LYS A 44 -5.58 -12.07 -10.84
C LYS A 44 -4.34 -11.23 -11.10
N ARG A 45 -3.33 -11.85 -11.71
CA ARG A 45 -2.12 -11.19 -12.20
C ARG A 45 -2.16 -11.11 -13.72
N LYS A 46 -1.52 -10.10 -14.29
CA LYS A 46 -1.40 -9.95 -15.75
C LYS A 46 -0.66 -11.13 -16.37
N SER A 47 0.46 -11.52 -15.76
CA SER A 47 1.20 -12.72 -16.12
C SER A 47 0.95 -13.79 -15.05
N PRO A 48 0.45 -14.99 -15.43
CA PRO A 48 0.26 -16.08 -14.49
C PRO A 48 1.58 -16.46 -13.80
N GLU A 49 1.52 -16.76 -12.51
CA GLU A 49 2.65 -17.18 -11.69
C GLU A 49 2.31 -18.47 -10.97
N LYS A 50 3.32 -19.31 -10.70
CA LYS A 50 3.12 -20.55 -9.96
C LYS A 50 2.89 -20.22 -8.48
N ILE A 51 1.77 -20.69 -7.92
CA ILE A 51 1.34 -20.41 -6.53
C ILE A 51 1.74 -21.54 -5.57
N GLU A 52 2.02 -22.74 -6.09
CA GLU A 52 2.39 -23.91 -5.28
C GLU A 52 3.70 -23.68 -4.50
N GLY A 53 3.69 -24.04 -3.21
CA GLY A 53 4.87 -23.98 -2.33
C GLY A 53 5.22 -22.57 -1.82
N LEU A 54 4.33 -21.58 -2.00
CA LEU A 54 4.53 -20.23 -1.48
C LEU A 54 4.02 -20.09 -0.05
N TYR A 55 4.87 -19.63 0.87
CA TYR A 55 4.44 -19.35 2.25
C TYR A 55 3.67 -18.03 2.41
N ARG A 56 3.79 -17.14 1.41
CA ARG A 56 3.15 -15.83 1.40
C ARG A 56 1.91 -15.86 0.53
N ASN A 57 0.87 -15.19 1.00
CA ASN A 57 -0.36 -14.98 0.26
C ASN A 57 -0.13 -13.96 -0.89
N ALA A 58 -1.08 -13.86 -1.83
CA ALA A 58 -0.92 -13.05 -3.04
C ALA A 58 -0.66 -11.57 -2.75
N PHE A 59 -1.28 -11.03 -1.71
CA PHE A 59 -1.16 -9.62 -1.33
C PHE A 59 0.12 -9.34 -0.53
N GLN A 60 0.60 -10.29 0.27
CA GLN A 60 1.92 -10.24 0.90
C GLN A 60 3.05 -10.21 -0.14
N ILE A 61 2.91 -10.99 -1.22
CA ILE A 61 3.84 -10.93 -2.35
C ILE A 61 3.82 -9.55 -3.01
N ASP A 62 2.64 -8.95 -3.18
CA ASP A 62 2.50 -7.62 -3.77
C ASP A 62 3.14 -6.54 -2.90
N ARG A 63 2.88 -6.56 -1.59
CA ARG A 63 3.54 -5.69 -0.61
C ARG A 63 5.06 -5.76 -0.75
N ASP A 64 5.61 -6.98 -0.73
CA ASP A 64 7.04 -7.17 -0.76
C ASP A 64 7.64 -6.67 -2.09
N ARG A 65 6.94 -6.87 -3.22
CA ARG A 65 7.33 -6.32 -4.52
C ARG A 65 7.38 -4.80 -4.51
N ILE A 66 6.38 -4.14 -3.91
CA ILE A 66 6.31 -2.68 -3.79
C ILE A 66 7.46 -2.13 -2.95
N ILE A 67 7.67 -2.66 -1.75
CA ILE A 67 8.68 -2.15 -0.79
C ILE A 67 10.10 -2.20 -1.37
N HIS A 68 10.39 -3.20 -2.20
CA HIS A 68 11.73 -3.40 -2.77
C HIS A 68 12.01 -2.57 -4.03
N THR A 69 11.08 -1.73 -4.47
CA THR A 69 11.25 -0.87 -5.66
C THR A 69 12.13 0.34 -5.41
N ASN A 70 12.72 0.89 -6.47
CA ASN A 70 13.41 2.17 -6.38
C ASN A 70 12.42 3.33 -6.21
N SER A 71 11.21 3.23 -6.79
CA SER A 71 10.15 4.22 -6.59
C SER A 71 9.73 4.33 -5.13
N PHE A 72 9.60 3.22 -4.41
CA PHE A 72 9.31 3.24 -2.97
C PHE A 72 10.45 3.88 -2.16
N ARG A 73 11.71 3.50 -2.44
CA ARG A 73 12.88 4.14 -1.79
C ARG A 73 12.93 5.66 -2.00
N ARG A 74 12.53 6.14 -3.18
CA ARG A 74 12.50 7.57 -3.50
C ARG A 74 11.47 8.36 -2.69
N LEU A 75 10.43 7.71 -2.13
CA LEU A 75 9.45 8.37 -1.27
C LEU A 75 10.12 9.04 -0.05
N LYS A 76 11.25 8.51 0.42
CA LYS A 76 12.06 9.11 1.50
C LYS A 76 12.46 10.56 1.21
N HIS A 77 12.65 10.91 -0.06
CA HIS A 77 13.16 12.22 -0.48
C HIS A 77 12.09 13.09 -1.15
N LYS A 78 10.83 12.64 -1.16
CA LYS A 78 9.69 13.44 -1.64
C LYS A 78 8.97 14.02 -0.42
N SER A 79 8.87 15.34 -0.36
CA SER A 79 8.08 15.99 0.68
C SER A 79 6.58 15.80 0.44
N GLN A 80 5.81 15.76 1.53
CA GLN A 80 4.36 15.67 1.48
C GLN A 80 3.71 17.05 1.28
N VAL A 81 4.14 18.05 2.05
CA VAL A 81 3.54 19.41 2.08
C VAL A 81 4.57 20.52 1.86
N PHE A 82 5.66 20.53 2.64
CA PHE A 82 6.65 21.61 2.56
C PHE A 82 7.69 21.36 1.46
N VAL A 83 8.01 22.38 0.68
CA VAL A 83 9.13 22.33 -0.27
C VAL A 83 10.43 22.53 0.49
N ALA A 84 11.29 21.49 0.50
CA ALA A 84 12.62 21.54 1.12
C ALA A 84 12.64 22.10 2.56
N PRO A 85 11.88 21.50 3.49
CA PRO A 85 11.85 22.00 4.85
C PRO A 85 13.23 21.87 5.51
N LYS A 86 13.66 22.92 6.23
CA LYS A 86 14.84 22.85 7.10
C LYS A 86 14.47 22.08 8.38
N GLY A 87 14.80 20.79 8.44
CA GLY A 87 14.66 19.95 9.63
C GLY A 87 14.25 18.52 9.30
N ASP A 88 14.75 17.55 10.07
CA ASP A 88 14.55 16.12 9.81
C ASP A 88 13.16 15.60 10.23
N HIS A 89 12.33 16.46 10.82
CA HIS A 89 11.04 16.09 11.43
C HIS A 89 9.83 16.31 10.52
N TYR A 90 10.01 16.88 9.34
CA TYR A 90 8.90 17.11 8.42
C TYR A 90 8.50 15.82 7.70
N THR A 91 7.20 15.68 7.48
CA THR A 91 6.64 14.48 6.87
C THR A 91 7.15 14.31 5.43
N THR A 92 7.66 13.10 5.16
CA THR A 92 7.98 12.66 3.80
C THR A 92 6.83 11.80 3.29
N ARG A 93 6.78 11.57 1.98
CA ARG A 93 5.83 10.59 1.43
C ARG A 93 6.04 9.20 2.01
N LEU A 94 7.27 8.85 2.37
CA LEU A 94 7.53 7.55 3.00
C LEU A 94 6.85 7.42 4.36
N THR A 95 6.91 8.45 5.20
CA THR A 95 6.22 8.44 6.50
C THR A 95 4.71 8.47 6.33
N HIS A 96 4.20 9.23 5.36
CA HIS A 96 2.77 9.26 5.00
C HIS A 96 2.25 7.86 4.63
N VAL A 97 2.88 7.17 3.67
CA VAL A 97 2.38 5.84 3.24
C VAL A 97 2.45 4.79 4.34
N ILE A 98 3.39 4.93 5.29
CA ILE A 98 3.47 4.07 6.48
C ILE A 98 2.29 4.32 7.40
N GLU A 99 1.94 5.58 7.67
CA GLU A 99 0.78 5.94 8.49
C GLU A 99 -0.54 5.48 7.85
N VAL A 100 -0.71 5.71 6.54
CA VAL A 100 -1.87 5.23 5.78
C VAL A 100 -1.99 3.71 5.87
N SER A 101 -0.87 2.98 5.80
CA SER A 101 -0.86 1.53 6.00
C SER A 101 -1.31 1.15 7.42
N GLN A 102 -0.79 1.81 8.46
CA GLN A 102 -1.17 1.53 9.85
C GLN A 102 -2.64 1.78 10.14
N ILE A 103 -3.18 2.92 9.70
CA ILE A 103 -4.60 3.27 9.84
C ILE A 103 -5.44 2.25 9.07
N GLY A 104 -5.10 1.97 7.82
CA GLY A 104 -5.85 1.06 6.96
C GLY A 104 -5.91 -0.35 7.51
N ARG A 105 -4.77 -0.89 7.95
CA ARG A 105 -4.71 -2.22 8.59
C ARG A 105 -5.56 -2.30 9.85
N THR A 106 -5.59 -1.25 10.66
CA THR A 106 -6.41 -1.19 11.87
C THR A 106 -7.90 -1.25 11.53
N ILE A 107 -8.34 -0.50 10.53
CA ILE A 107 -9.74 -0.53 10.06
C ILE A 107 -10.08 -1.90 9.47
N ALA A 108 -9.21 -2.45 8.61
CA ALA A 108 -9.42 -3.76 8.00
C ALA A 108 -9.56 -4.87 9.05
N ARG A 109 -8.68 -4.87 10.06
CA ARG A 109 -8.74 -5.83 11.18
C ARG A 109 -10.05 -5.73 11.95
N ALA A 110 -10.47 -4.51 12.28
CA ALA A 110 -11.71 -4.28 13.03
C ALA A 110 -12.96 -4.76 12.26
N LEU A 111 -12.92 -4.74 10.93
CA LEU A 111 -14.00 -5.18 10.05
C LEU A 111 -13.86 -6.63 9.57
N ASN A 112 -12.83 -7.34 10.04
CA ASN A 112 -12.47 -8.69 9.59
C ASN A 112 -12.30 -8.78 8.06
N LEU A 113 -11.57 -7.82 7.48
CA LEU A 113 -11.25 -7.73 6.05
C LEU A 113 -9.76 -8.04 5.79
N ASN A 114 -9.35 -8.08 4.52
CA ASN A 114 -8.00 -8.46 4.14
C ASN A 114 -6.96 -7.36 4.45
N GLU A 115 -6.24 -7.51 5.58
CA GLU A 115 -5.19 -6.57 6.00
C GLU A 115 -4.04 -6.45 4.99
N ASP A 116 -3.63 -7.58 4.38
CA ASP A 116 -2.47 -7.60 3.49
C ASP A 116 -2.74 -6.86 2.17
N LEU A 117 -3.97 -6.93 1.65
CA LEU A 117 -4.40 -6.13 0.49
C LEU A 117 -4.33 -4.64 0.81
N VAL A 118 -4.90 -4.23 1.95
CA VAL A 118 -4.88 -2.83 2.39
C VAL A 118 -3.46 -2.34 2.57
N GLU A 119 -2.60 -3.11 3.24
CA GLU A 119 -1.19 -2.78 3.42
C GLU A 119 -0.45 -2.61 2.08
N ALA A 120 -0.58 -3.59 1.17
CA ALA A 120 0.08 -3.53 -0.13
C ALA A 120 -0.36 -2.29 -0.92
N ALA A 121 -1.66 -2.03 -0.98
CA ALA A 121 -2.21 -0.89 -1.70
C ALA A 121 -1.80 0.45 -1.06
N SER A 122 -1.87 0.56 0.27
CA SER A 122 -1.45 1.77 1.01
C SER A 122 0.02 2.11 0.77
N LEU A 123 0.92 1.11 0.74
CA LEU A 123 2.34 1.35 0.48
C LEU A 123 2.63 1.72 -0.99
N GLY A 124 1.76 1.32 -1.91
CA GLY A 124 1.90 1.56 -3.34
C GLY A 124 1.17 2.79 -3.88
N HIS A 125 0.24 3.39 -3.12
CA HIS A 125 -0.68 4.40 -3.64
C HIS A 125 0.04 5.63 -4.22
N ASP A 126 1.17 5.98 -3.60
CA ASP A 126 1.85 7.26 -3.74
C ASP A 126 3.17 7.21 -4.52
N LEU A 127 3.51 6.06 -5.12
CA LEU A 127 4.75 5.86 -5.87
C LEU A 127 4.92 6.88 -7.01
N GLY A 128 3.80 7.20 -7.68
CA GLY A 128 3.69 8.06 -8.83
C GLY A 128 3.69 9.55 -8.54
N HIS A 129 3.78 9.95 -7.27
CA HIS A 129 3.72 11.36 -6.97
C HIS A 129 4.92 12.12 -7.53
N THR A 130 4.66 13.30 -8.09
CA THR A 130 5.68 14.22 -8.58
C THR A 130 6.57 14.75 -7.45
N PRO A 131 7.78 15.22 -7.76
CA PRO A 131 8.46 16.20 -6.92
C PRO A 131 7.53 17.38 -6.61
N PHE A 132 7.73 18.02 -5.45
CA PHE A 132 6.95 19.20 -5.01
C PHE A 132 5.45 18.98 -4.84
N GLY A 133 5.01 17.74 -4.59
CA GLY A 133 3.61 17.46 -4.27
C GLY A 133 2.65 17.94 -5.37
N HIS A 134 1.47 18.41 -4.97
CA HIS A 134 0.41 18.80 -5.90
C HIS A 134 0.79 19.97 -6.83
N ILE A 135 1.77 20.78 -6.46
CA ILE A 135 2.30 21.84 -7.34
C ILE A 135 2.95 21.21 -8.57
N GLY A 136 3.77 20.17 -8.38
CA GLY A 136 4.39 19.44 -9.49
C GLY A 136 3.36 18.72 -10.36
N GLU A 137 2.34 18.14 -9.75
CA GLU A 137 1.24 17.48 -10.45
C GLU A 137 0.44 18.48 -11.30
N SER A 138 0.07 19.64 -10.76
CA SER A 138 -0.62 20.71 -11.48
C SER A 138 0.22 21.25 -12.64
N ALA A 139 1.52 21.46 -12.43
CA ALA A 139 2.44 21.91 -13.47
C ALA A 139 2.52 20.90 -14.63
N LEU A 140 2.66 19.60 -14.33
CA LEU A 140 2.65 18.56 -15.38
C LEU A 140 1.30 18.44 -16.07
N ASN A 141 0.20 18.56 -15.33
CA ASN A 141 -1.14 18.49 -15.90
C ASN A 141 -1.42 19.61 -16.91
N ASN A 142 -0.80 20.78 -16.75
CA ASN A 142 -0.93 21.90 -17.68
C ASN A 142 -0.03 21.77 -18.93
N ILE A 143 1.06 20.98 -18.84
CA ILE A 143 2.05 20.84 -19.92
C ILE A 143 1.73 19.63 -20.81
N LEU A 144 1.22 18.55 -20.23
CA LEU A 144 0.92 17.32 -20.95
C LEU A 144 -0.49 17.36 -21.55
N SER A 145 -0.60 17.04 -22.85
CA SER A 145 -1.89 17.00 -23.56
C SER A 145 -2.91 16.07 -22.92
N ASP A 146 -2.43 14.96 -22.37
CA ASP A 146 -3.27 13.91 -21.79
C ASP A 146 -3.51 14.12 -20.28
N GLY A 147 -3.00 15.23 -19.73
CA GLY A 147 -3.00 15.55 -18.31
C GLY A 147 -2.01 14.72 -17.50
N PHE A 148 -2.04 14.92 -16.18
CA PHE A 148 -1.25 14.18 -15.21
C PHE A 148 -2.05 13.95 -13.93
N HIS A 149 -2.01 12.71 -13.42
CA HIS A 149 -2.56 12.38 -12.11
C HIS A 149 -1.64 11.39 -11.41
N HIS A 150 -1.25 11.66 -10.16
CA HIS A 150 -0.28 10.83 -9.45
C HIS A 150 -0.73 9.37 -9.32
N SER A 151 -2.03 9.11 -9.06
CA SER A 151 -2.53 7.74 -8.92
C SER A 151 -2.42 6.92 -10.22
N ILE A 152 -2.64 7.56 -11.37
CA ILE A 152 -2.46 6.94 -12.69
C ILE A 152 -0.97 6.70 -12.93
N HIS A 153 -0.11 7.63 -12.52
CA HIS A 153 1.33 7.46 -12.61
C HIS A 153 1.86 6.35 -11.67
N SER A 154 1.29 6.17 -10.48
CA SER A 154 1.63 5.06 -9.56
C SER A 154 1.36 3.72 -10.22
N VAL A 155 0.20 3.59 -10.87
CA VAL A 155 -0.14 2.40 -11.66
C VAL A 155 0.83 2.22 -12.82
N LYS A 156 1.16 3.28 -13.57
CA LYS A 156 2.15 3.21 -14.66
C LYS A 156 3.52 2.71 -14.18
N ILE A 157 3.98 3.19 -13.03
CA ILE A 157 5.23 2.74 -12.40
C ILE A 157 5.18 1.23 -12.14
N ILE A 158 4.10 0.78 -11.51
CA ILE A 158 3.89 -0.61 -11.10
C ILE A 158 3.75 -1.54 -12.32
N GLU A 159 3.01 -1.14 -13.34
CA GLU A 159 2.70 -2.00 -14.48
C GLU A 159 3.79 -2.00 -15.55
N SER A 160 4.61 -0.94 -15.64
CA SER A 160 5.43 -0.72 -16.83
C SER A 160 6.77 0.01 -16.66
N LEU A 161 7.10 0.63 -15.52
CA LEU A 161 8.39 1.36 -15.39
C LEU A 161 9.38 0.65 -14.48
N GLU A 162 8.92 0.05 -13.38
CA GLU A 162 9.79 -0.72 -12.49
C GLU A 162 10.34 -1.98 -13.18
N LYS A 163 11.43 -2.52 -12.61
CA LYS A 163 12.10 -3.72 -13.13
C LYS A 163 12.52 -3.61 -14.61
N ASN A 164 13.08 -2.47 -14.99
CA ASN A 164 13.57 -2.18 -16.35
C ASN A 164 12.46 -2.33 -17.40
N GLY A 165 11.29 -1.76 -17.15
CA GLY A 165 10.17 -1.80 -18.09
C GLY A 165 9.24 -3.01 -17.96
N LYS A 166 9.54 -3.96 -17.06
CA LYS A 166 8.75 -5.20 -16.90
C LYS A 166 7.56 -5.05 -15.95
N GLY A 167 7.57 -4.02 -15.10
CA GLY A 167 6.60 -3.88 -14.02
C GLY A 167 6.78 -4.90 -12.90
N LEU A 168 5.85 -4.87 -11.95
CA LEU A 168 5.84 -5.69 -10.73
C LEU A 168 4.88 -6.87 -10.82
N ASN A 169 4.02 -6.94 -11.84
CA ASN A 169 3.00 -7.97 -12.01
C ASN A 169 2.13 -8.15 -10.74
N LEU A 170 1.66 -7.05 -10.15
CA LEU A 170 0.80 -7.09 -8.95
C LEU A 170 -0.58 -7.67 -9.27
N THR A 171 -1.33 -7.99 -8.22
CA THR A 171 -2.74 -8.38 -8.33
C THR A 171 -3.63 -7.22 -8.75
N ASP A 172 -4.70 -7.53 -9.47
CA ASP A 172 -5.72 -6.60 -9.94
C ASP A 172 -6.36 -5.78 -8.80
N TYR A 173 -6.67 -6.40 -7.67
CA TYR A 173 -7.24 -5.69 -6.51
C TYR A 173 -6.29 -4.64 -5.92
N VAL A 174 -4.99 -4.95 -5.80
CA VAL A 174 -3.99 -3.97 -5.31
C VAL A 174 -3.85 -2.82 -6.31
N ILE A 175 -3.78 -3.14 -7.61
CA ILE A 175 -3.70 -2.12 -8.67
C ILE A 175 -4.94 -1.24 -8.67
N GLU A 176 -6.14 -1.80 -8.51
CA GLU A 176 -7.38 -1.03 -8.46
C GLU A 176 -7.42 -0.11 -7.24
N ALA A 177 -7.08 -0.60 -6.06
CA ALA A 177 -7.02 0.19 -4.83
C ALA A 177 -6.04 1.37 -4.98
N ILE A 178 -4.85 1.13 -5.56
CA ILE A 178 -3.88 2.18 -5.87
C ILE A 178 -4.42 3.16 -6.91
N ARG A 179 -5.06 2.68 -7.99
CA ARG A 179 -5.59 3.56 -9.04
C ARG A 179 -6.66 4.51 -8.51
N ARG A 180 -7.53 3.98 -7.64
CA ARG A 180 -8.77 4.62 -7.18
C ARG A 180 -8.66 5.23 -5.78
N HIS A 181 -7.48 5.34 -5.17
CA HIS A 181 -7.36 5.93 -3.82
C HIS A 181 -7.69 7.44 -3.82
N SER A 182 -7.19 8.18 -4.79
CA SER A 182 -7.31 9.64 -4.82
C SER A 182 -8.59 10.12 -5.53
N LYS A 183 -9.21 11.20 -5.01
CA LYS A 183 -10.30 11.95 -5.66
C LYS A 183 -10.28 13.44 -5.28
N LYS A 184 -10.92 14.25 -6.14
CA LYS A 184 -11.16 15.68 -5.91
C LYS A 184 -11.93 15.92 -4.60
N GLN A 185 -11.54 16.98 -3.89
CA GLN A 185 -12.17 17.45 -2.66
C GLN A 185 -13.71 17.55 -2.81
N GLY A 186 -14.44 17.05 -1.80
CA GLY A 186 -15.91 17.15 -1.72
C GLY A 186 -16.69 15.90 -2.14
N GLU A 187 -16.15 15.04 -3.02
CA GLU A 187 -16.84 13.82 -3.49
C GLU A 187 -16.17 12.53 -3.00
N PHE A 188 -15.71 12.54 -1.75
CA PHE A 188 -14.80 11.51 -1.27
C PHE A 188 -15.50 10.23 -0.80
N LEU A 189 -16.70 10.35 -0.19
CA LEU A 189 -17.50 9.25 0.39
C LEU A 189 -18.86 9.04 -0.29
N THR A 190 -19.06 9.59 -1.50
CA THR A 190 -20.36 9.40 -2.17
C THR A 190 -20.54 7.96 -2.64
N LYS A 191 -21.78 7.46 -2.65
CA LYS A 191 -22.08 6.09 -3.13
C LYS A 191 -21.56 5.85 -4.54
N ASN A 192 -21.68 6.86 -5.41
CA ASN A 192 -21.15 6.81 -6.78
C ASN A 192 -19.62 6.79 -6.80
N ALA A 193 -18.97 7.47 -5.85
CA ALA A 193 -17.52 7.52 -5.81
C ALA A 193 -16.87 6.16 -5.52
N VAL A 194 -17.55 5.29 -4.77
CA VAL A 194 -17.05 3.98 -4.36
C VAL A 194 -17.71 2.81 -5.10
N LEU A 195 -18.59 3.10 -6.08
CA LEU A 195 -19.30 2.07 -6.81
C LEU A 195 -18.31 1.10 -7.50
N GLY A 196 -18.50 -0.19 -7.26
CA GLY A 196 -17.64 -1.26 -7.80
C GLY A 196 -16.29 -1.42 -7.10
N MET A 197 -15.99 -0.66 -6.04
CA MET A 197 -14.76 -0.85 -5.26
C MET A 197 -14.94 -1.93 -4.18
N SER A 198 -13.88 -2.71 -3.93
CA SER A 198 -13.81 -3.51 -2.70
C SER A 198 -13.81 -2.62 -1.45
N LEU A 199 -14.17 -3.20 -0.30
CA LEU A 199 -14.11 -2.47 0.98
C LEU A 199 -12.67 -2.10 1.34
N GLU A 200 -11.72 -2.96 1.02
CA GLU A 200 -10.30 -2.71 1.25
C GLU A 200 -9.80 -1.51 0.43
N ALA A 201 -10.21 -1.40 -0.83
CA ALA A 201 -9.88 -0.23 -1.65
C ALA A 201 -10.52 1.05 -1.10
N GLN A 202 -11.73 0.96 -0.54
CA GLN A 202 -12.38 2.09 0.13
C GLN A 202 -11.68 2.48 1.43
N ILE A 203 -11.16 1.50 2.18
CA ILE A 203 -10.35 1.74 3.38
C ILE A 203 -9.10 2.51 3.02
N VAL A 204 -8.35 2.10 1.98
CA VAL A 204 -7.15 2.82 1.53
C VAL A 204 -7.47 4.29 1.22
N ARG A 205 -8.59 4.56 0.55
CA ARG A 205 -9.07 5.93 0.33
C ARG A 205 -9.18 6.66 1.67
N ILE A 206 -10.03 6.15 2.56
CA ILE A 206 -10.35 6.77 3.87
C ILE A 206 -9.09 7.01 4.69
N SER A 207 -8.19 6.02 4.74
CA SER A 207 -6.93 6.10 5.48
C SER A 207 -6.00 7.17 4.92
N ASP A 208 -5.92 7.32 3.60
CA ASP A 208 -5.13 8.39 2.96
C ASP A 208 -5.65 9.77 3.36
N ALA A 209 -6.98 9.99 3.28
CA ALA A 209 -7.56 11.27 3.70
C ALA A 209 -7.38 11.57 5.20
N LEU A 210 -7.47 10.56 6.07
CA LEU A 210 -7.27 10.72 7.51
C LEU A 210 -5.81 11.05 7.86
N ALA A 211 -4.85 10.35 7.26
CA ALA A 211 -3.43 10.62 7.45
C ALA A 211 -3.06 12.00 6.92
N TYR A 212 -3.56 12.34 5.71
CA TYR A 212 -3.35 13.64 5.09
C TYR A 212 -3.83 14.78 5.99
N LEU A 213 -5.06 14.72 6.49
CA LEU A 213 -5.62 15.73 7.39
C LEU A 213 -4.82 15.86 8.70
N SER A 214 -4.42 14.72 9.28
CA SER A 214 -3.73 14.70 10.57
C SER A 214 -2.35 15.34 10.45
N HIS A 215 -1.59 14.98 9.41
CA HIS A 215 -0.29 15.57 9.14
C HIS A 215 -0.37 17.04 8.77
N ASP A 216 -1.29 17.45 7.88
CA ASP A 216 -1.44 18.87 7.50
C ASP A 216 -1.68 19.76 8.73
N ILE A 217 -2.49 19.31 9.69
CA ILE A 217 -2.74 20.04 10.93
C ILE A 217 -1.46 20.10 11.79
N GLU A 218 -0.72 19.00 11.90
CA GLU A 218 0.49 18.95 12.72
C GLU A 218 1.62 19.78 12.11
N ASP A 219 1.82 19.69 10.81
CA ASP A 219 2.78 20.44 10.02
C ASP A 219 2.46 21.95 10.02
N ALA A 220 1.18 22.32 9.96
CA ALA A 220 0.72 23.70 10.11
C ALA A 220 0.94 24.27 11.53
N LYS A 221 0.82 23.43 12.58
CA LYS A 221 1.19 23.82 13.94
C LYS A 221 2.70 23.99 14.09
N ARG A 222 3.50 23.04 13.60
CA ARG A 222 4.97 23.07 13.69
C ARG A 222 5.59 24.25 12.95
N SER A 223 4.99 24.66 11.84
CA SER A 223 5.41 25.83 11.05
C SER A 223 4.94 27.17 11.61
N GLY A 224 4.13 27.18 12.67
CA GLY A 224 3.58 28.40 13.28
C GLY A 224 2.44 29.05 12.49
N PHE A 225 1.91 28.40 11.44
CA PHE A 225 0.73 28.88 10.71
C PHE A 225 -0.57 28.74 11.52
N LEU A 226 -0.65 27.72 12.38
CA LEU A 226 -1.74 27.53 13.33
C LEU A 226 -1.24 27.75 14.76
N ASN A 227 -1.72 28.80 15.40
CA ASN A 227 -1.50 29.06 16.83
C ASN A 227 -2.77 28.78 17.62
N HIS A 228 -2.63 28.22 18.82
CA HIS A 228 -3.73 28.20 19.78
C HIS A 228 -4.10 29.64 20.12
N LYS A 229 -5.37 30.02 19.93
CA LYS A 229 -5.90 31.18 20.64
C LYS A 229 -5.94 30.81 22.12
N ASN A 230 -5.11 31.48 22.91
CA ASN A 230 -5.26 31.52 24.36
C ASN A 230 -6.63 32.13 24.72
#